data_AF-A0A0N4ZGF6-F1
#
_entry.id   AF-A0A0N4ZGF6-F1
#
_cell.length_a   1.000
_cell.length_b   1.000
_cell.length_c   1.000
_cell.angle_alpha   90.00
_cell.angle_beta   90.00
_cell.angle_gamma   90.00
#
_symmetry.space_group_name_H-M   'P 1'
#
loop_
_entity.id
_entity.type
_entity.pdbx_description
1 polymer ?
#
loop_
_entity_poly.entity_id
_entity_poly.type
_entity_poly.pdbx_seq_one_letter_code
_entity_poly.pdbx_strand_id
1 'polypeptide(L)'
;NASHVTRSAEDATDLNRPCRERVARAREIALQRRRDTEARAPYLLGAKEKMDTRGTTPMMCPAVGPSATATCAASTRRVSAIPAGKVALTVITNPPKELPRVCSNKSSIAIPLEAGAKHAQHYQYRSEEWQAHYGHGRNTVEGFNAYLKDGATFNLADPRRRRLRGATAQFLLATVTVVAANMAKISEFINKKVERAPGSADEPAAPEAQKNRTRRSSTAQRIREQERGRGRLRPQNSPLRT
;
A
#
# COMPACT_ATOMS: atom_id res chain seq x y z
N ASN A 1 -6.23 -13.94 -9.13
CA ASN A 1 -7.55 -13.99 -8.45
C ASN A 1 -7.57 -14.87 -7.20
N ALA A 2 -6.97 -16.06 -7.19
CA ALA A 2 -6.89 -16.89 -5.96
C ALA A 2 -6.08 -16.24 -4.81
N SER A 3 -4.95 -15.58 -5.11
CA SER A 3 -4.06 -14.95 -4.12
C SER A 3 -4.63 -13.71 -3.42
N HIS A 4 -5.61 -13.02 -4.01
CA HIS A 4 -6.24 -11.85 -3.41
C HIS A 4 -7.36 -12.25 -2.43
N VAL A 5 -8.03 -13.36 -2.71
CA VAL A 5 -9.09 -13.93 -1.86
C VAL A 5 -8.48 -14.54 -0.60
N THR A 6 -7.36 -15.28 -0.71
CA THR A 6 -6.65 -15.85 0.44
C THR A 6 -6.10 -14.76 1.37
N ARG A 7 -5.49 -13.71 0.82
CA ARG A 7 -4.95 -12.59 1.61
C ARG A 7 -6.05 -11.81 2.36
N SER A 8 -7.21 -11.62 1.72
CA SER A 8 -8.34 -10.93 2.36
C SER A 8 -8.97 -11.75 3.50
N ALA A 9 -8.96 -13.09 3.39
CA ALA A 9 -9.42 -13.98 4.45
C ALA A 9 -8.44 -14.02 5.64
N GLU A 10 -7.14 -14.02 5.37
CA GLU A 10 -6.08 -13.91 6.38
C GLU A 10 -6.08 -12.55 7.10
N ASP A 11 -6.35 -11.46 6.37
CA ASP A 11 -6.44 -10.12 6.97
C ASP A 11 -7.70 -9.98 7.86
N ALA A 12 -8.78 -10.70 7.56
CA ALA A 12 -10.01 -10.71 8.37
C ALA A 12 -9.85 -11.52 9.67
N THR A 13 -9.05 -12.59 9.67
CA THR A 13 -8.76 -13.37 10.88
C THR A 13 -7.77 -12.66 11.80
N ASP A 14 -6.83 -11.88 11.25
CA ASP A 14 -5.83 -11.13 12.02
C ASP A 14 -6.45 -10.00 12.88
N LEU A 15 -7.58 -9.44 12.46
CA LEU A 15 -8.30 -8.42 13.24
C LEU A 15 -8.97 -8.98 14.51
N ASN A 16 -9.29 -10.27 14.53
CA ASN A 16 -9.92 -10.94 15.68
C ASN A 16 -8.91 -11.54 16.66
N ARG A 17 -7.61 -11.41 16.36
CA ARG A 17 -6.52 -12.00 17.12
C ARG A 17 -6.11 -11.11 18.31
N PRO A 18 -5.68 -11.67 19.45
CA PRO A 18 -5.25 -10.86 20.59
C PRO A 18 -4.02 -9.99 20.24
N CYS A 19 -3.91 -8.84 20.92
CA CYS A 19 -2.89 -7.82 20.64
C CYS A 19 -1.46 -8.38 20.58
N ARG A 20 -1.09 -9.26 21.52
CA ARG A 20 0.24 -9.89 21.59
C ARG A 20 0.61 -10.65 20.31
N GLU A 21 -0.34 -11.41 19.77
CA GLU A 21 -0.13 -12.23 18.57
C GLU A 21 -0.09 -11.36 17.32
N ARG A 22 -0.86 -10.28 17.28
CA ARG A 22 -0.79 -9.28 16.21
C ARG A 22 0.57 -8.58 16.18
N VAL A 23 1.12 -8.23 17.34
CA VAL A 23 2.46 -7.64 17.46
C VAL A 23 3.53 -8.63 17.01
N ALA A 24 3.44 -9.89 17.44
CA ALA A 24 4.37 -10.95 17.03
C ALA A 24 4.35 -11.16 15.50
N ARG A 25 3.15 -11.25 14.91
CA ARG A 25 2.99 -11.37 13.44
C ARG A 25 3.51 -10.14 12.70
N ALA A 26 3.27 -8.93 13.22
CA ALA A 26 3.79 -7.71 12.61
C ALA A 26 5.33 -7.71 12.56
N ARG A 27 5.99 -8.21 13.62
CA ARG A 27 7.45 -8.41 13.65
C ARG A 27 7.88 -9.45 12.61
N GLU A 28 7.19 -10.58 12.52
CA GLU A 28 7.48 -11.61 11.52
C GLU A 28 7.34 -11.08 10.08
N ILE A 29 6.27 -10.35 9.78
CA ILE A 29 6.06 -9.68 8.49
C ILE A 29 7.20 -8.69 8.19
N ALA A 30 7.64 -7.92 9.19
CA ALA A 30 8.76 -7.00 9.02
C ALA A 30 10.07 -7.73 8.69
N LEU A 31 10.37 -8.82 9.40
CA LEU A 31 11.52 -9.67 9.11
C LEU A 31 11.45 -10.28 7.70
N GLN A 32 10.28 -10.76 7.30
CA GLN A 32 10.07 -11.30 5.95
C GLN A 32 10.30 -10.22 4.89
N ARG A 33 9.77 -9.01 5.09
CA ARG A 33 10.00 -7.89 4.15
C ARG A 33 11.47 -7.53 4.04
N ARG A 34 12.21 -7.56 5.15
CA ARG A 34 13.66 -7.32 5.15
C ARG A 34 14.37 -8.37 4.30
N ARG A 35 14.12 -9.66 4.55
CA ARG A 35 14.65 -10.77 3.74
C ARG A 35 14.30 -10.64 2.27
N ASP A 36 13.05 -10.32 1.95
CA ASP A 36 12.61 -10.14 0.56
C ASP A 36 13.33 -8.95 -0.11
N THR A 37 13.61 -7.88 0.64
CA THR A 37 14.30 -6.69 0.13
C THR A 37 15.78 -6.98 -0.12
N GLU A 38 16.45 -7.62 0.83
CA GLU A 38 17.82 -8.12 0.71
C GLU A 38 17.96 -9.09 -0.46
N ALA A 39 17.03 -10.04 -0.60
CA ALA A 39 17.03 -10.99 -1.72
C ALA A 39 16.82 -10.31 -3.08
N ARG A 40 16.07 -9.20 -3.15
CA ARG A 40 15.81 -8.45 -4.38
C ARG A 40 16.94 -7.47 -4.74
N ALA A 41 17.69 -6.99 -3.76
CA ALA A 41 18.71 -5.95 -3.95
C ALA A 41 19.74 -6.29 -5.06
N PRO A 42 20.26 -7.53 -5.18
CA PRO A 42 21.20 -7.89 -6.24
C PRO A 42 20.63 -7.81 -7.67
N TYR A 43 19.31 -7.84 -7.82
CA TYR A 43 18.64 -7.82 -9.14
C TYR A 43 18.27 -6.42 -9.61
N LEU A 44 18.55 -5.37 -8.82
CA LEU A 44 18.23 -4.00 -9.19
C LEU A 44 19.11 -3.50 -10.34
N LEU A 45 18.52 -2.72 -11.25
CA LEU A 45 19.29 -2.03 -12.28
C LEU A 45 20.18 -0.97 -11.63
N GLY A 46 21.44 -0.92 -12.02
CA GLY A 46 22.38 0.11 -11.57
C GLY A 46 22.28 1.37 -12.43
N ALA A 47 22.23 2.55 -11.83
CA ALA A 47 22.37 3.80 -12.59
C ALA A 47 23.82 3.95 -13.06
N LYS A 48 24.02 4.16 -14.37
CA LYS A 48 25.36 4.39 -14.94
C LYS A 48 25.87 5.78 -14.60
N GLU A 49 25.01 6.76 -14.82
CA GLU A 49 25.27 8.19 -14.67
C GLU A 49 24.03 8.85 -14.04
N LYS A 50 24.18 10.09 -13.60
CA LYS A 50 23.05 10.90 -13.14
C LYS A 50 22.09 11.18 -14.29
N MET A 51 20.87 11.60 -13.96
CA MET A 51 19.88 11.99 -14.96
C MET A 51 20.41 13.14 -15.82
N ASP A 52 20.29 12.99 -17.14
CA ASP A 52 20.71 14.01 -18.10
C ASP A 52 19.82 15.26 -18.03
N THR A 53 20.29 16.36 -18.65
CA THR A 53 19.51 17.61 -18.81
C THR A 53 18.16 17.41 -19.51
N ARG A 54 18.04 16.34 -20.31
CA ARG A 54 16.80 15.92 -20.99
C ARG A 54 15.91 15.02 -20.13
N GLY A 55 16.24 14.80 -18.86
CA GLY A 55 15.46 13.94 -17.95
C GLY A 55 15.61 12.44 -18.21
N THR A 56 16.66 12.01 -18.91
CA THR A 56 16.87 10.59 -19.19
C THR A 56 17.88 10.00 -18.22
N THR A 57 17.58 8.83 -17.65
CA THR A 57 18.49 8.15 -16.73
C THR A 57 19.08 6.90 -17.40
N PRO A 58 20.40 6.84 -17.62
CA PRO A 58 21.04 5.64 -18.15
C PRO A 58 21.17 4.56 -17.07
N MET A 59 20.56 3.40 -17.32
CA MET A 59 20.55 2.24 -16.43
C MET A 59 21.31 1.06 -17.03
N MET A 60 21.96 0.25 -16.20
CA MET A 60 22.75 -0.92 -16.59
C MET A 60 22.19 -2.20 -15.98
N CYS A 61 22.43 -3.31 -16.68
CA CYS A 61 22.15 -4.65 -16.18
C CYS A 61 23.02 -4.96 -14.94
N PRO A 62 22.48 -5.53 -13.86
CA PRO A 62 23.25 -5.90 -12.66
C PRO A 62 24.34 -6.95 -12.89
N ALA A 63 24.33 -7.62 -14.05
CA ALA A 63 25.31 -8.64 -14.41
C ALA A 63 26.50 -8.12 -15.23
N VAL A 64 26.57 -6.81 -15.49
CA VAL A 64 27.57 -6.17 -16.35
C VAL A 64 28.34 -5.11 -15.53
N GLY A 65 29.65 -5.03 -15.75
CA GLY A 65 30.51 -3.97 -15.20
C GLY A 65 31.26 -4.34 -13.91
N PRO A 66 32.12 -3.44 -13.40
CA PRO A 66 33.00 -3.71 -12.27
C PRO A 66 32.27 -3.82 -10.92
N SER A 67 31.05 -3.28 -10.84
CA SER A 67 30.17 -3.31 -9.67
C SER A 67 28.97 -4.24 -9.86
N ALA A 68 29.13 -5.31 -10.64
CA ALA A 68 28.05 -6.28 -10.82
C ALA A 68 27.66 -6.93 -9.49
N THR A 69 26.36 -7.11 -9.31
CA THR A 69 25.76 -7.74 -8.12
C THR A 69 25.23 -9.14 -8.43
N ALA A 70 25.05 -9.46 -9.71
CA ALA A 70 24.52 -10.73 -10.18
C ALA A 70 25.36 -11.35 -11.31
N THR A 71 25.20 -12.65 -11.53
CA THR A 71 25.74 -13.36 -12.69
C THR A 71 24.57 -13.87 -13.52
N CYS A 72 24.58 -13.61 -14.84
CA CYS A 72 23.52 -14.05 -15.74
C CYS A 72 24.10 -14.82 -16.92
N ALA A 73 23.57 -16.01 -17.21
CA ALA A 73 24.00 -16.81 -18.34
C ALA A 73 23.67 -16.15 -19.69
N ALA A 74 22.55 -15.43 -19.76
CA ALA A 74 22.05 -14.78 -20.97
C ALA A 74 22.70 -13.42 -21.28
N SER A 75 23.49 -12.86 -20.36
CA SER A 75 24.23 -11.61 -20.63
C SER A 75 25.42 -11.90 -21.55
N THR A 76 25.52 -11.14 -22.65
CA THR A 76 26.63 -11.22 -23.60
C THR A 76 27.93 -10.63 -23.06
N ARG A 77 27.86 -9.82 -21.98
CA ARG A 77 29.00 -9.25 -21.28
C ARG A 77 28.96 -9.67 -19.81
N ARG A 78 29.67 -10.74 -19.49
CA ARG A 78 29.87 -11.17 -18.11
C ARG A 78 31.01 -10.37 -17.47
N VAL A 79 30.98 -10.26 -16.15
CA VAL A 79 32.16 -9.82 -15.40
C VAL A 79 33.26 -10.86 -15.58
N SER A 80 34.42 -10.43 -16.10
CA SER A 80 35.51 -11.33 -16.45
C SER A 80 36.20 -11.97 -15.25
N ALA A 81 36.02 -11.43 -14.03
CA ALA A 81 36.47 -12.05 -12.79
C ALA A 81 35.82 -11.37 -11.59
N ILE A 82 35.36 -12.15 -10.60
CA ILE A 82 35.08 -11.62 -9.26
C ILE A 82 36.45 -11.29 -8.64
N PRO A 83 36.73 -10.05 -8.22
CA PRO A 83 37.97 -9.72 -7.50
C PRO A 83 38.11 -10.62 -6.27
N ALA A 84 39.29 -11.20 -6.07
CA ALA A 84 39.57 -12.08 -4.93
C ALA A 84 39.17 -11.38 -3.62
N GLY A 85 38.33 -12.06 -2.81
CA GLY A 85 37.82 -11.53 -1.53
C GLY A 85 36.41 -10.90 -1.58
N LYS A 86 35.71 -10.87 -2.72
CA LYS A 86 34.30 -10.42 -2.79
C LYS A 86 33.29 -11.58 -2.67
N VAL A 87 32.13 -11.26 -2.10
CA VAL A 87 30.96 -12.14 -1.95
C VAL A 87 30.59 -12.75 -3.31
N ALA A 88 30.21 -14.03 -3.32
CA ALA A 88 29.71 -14.70 -4.51
C ALA A 88 28.52 -13.93 -5.12
N LEU A 89 28.59 -13.65 -6.43
CA LEU A 89 27.53 -12.95 -7.14
C LEU A 89 26.24 -13.79 -7.16
N THR A 90 25.10 -13.12 -7.04
CA THR A 90 23.80 -13.81 -7.08
C THR A 90 23.54 -14.35 -8.49
N VAL A 91 23.32 -15.65 -8.64
CA VAL A 91 23.11 -16.27 -9.95
C VAL A 91 21.66 -16.09 -10.40
N ILE A 92 21.46 -15.43 -11.53
CA ILE A 92 20.17 -15.36 -12.23
C ILE A 92 19.97 -16.68 -12.96
N THR A 93 19.15 -17.56 -12.38
CA THR A 93 18.89 -18.92 -12.89
C THR A 93 17.84 -18.97 -13.99
N ASN A 94 16.85 -18.07 -13.95
CA ASN A 94 15.73 -18.06 -14.90
C ASN A 94 15.63 -16.70 -15.61
N PRO A 95 16.50 -16.42 -16.60
CA PRO A 95 16.35 -15.23 -17.43
C PRO A 95 15.09 -15.32 -18.31
N PRO A 96 14.49 -14.18 -18.69
CA PRO A 96 13.34 -14.16 -19.59
C PRO A 96 13.72 -14.76 -20.96
N LYS A 97 12.79 -15.49 -21.58
CA LYS A 97 13.00 -16.13 -22.89
C LYS A 97 13.29 -15.10 -23.99
N GLU A 98 12.53 -14.00 -23.99
CA GLU A 98 12.78 -12.85 -24.85
C GLU A 98 13.66 -11.85 -24.11
N LEU A 99 14.88 -11.64 -24.58
CA LEU A 99 15.84 -10.79 -23.91
C LEU A 99 15.51 -9.31 -24.16
N PRO A 100 15.27 -8.52 -23.10
CA PRO A 100 15.02 -7.09 -23.25
C PRO A 100 16.29 -6.35 -23.67
N ARG A 101 16.13 -5.13 -24.19
CA ARG A 101 17.26 -4.26 -24.62
C ARG A 101 18.33 -4.05 -23.56
N VAL A 102 17.99 -4.14 -22.28
CA VAL A 102 18.94 -4.04 -21.16
C VAL A 102 19.94 -5.20 -21.12
N CYS A 103 19.57 -6.37 -21.65
CA CYS A 103 20.43 -7.55 -21.73
C CYS A 103 21.28 -7.58 -23.02
N SER A 104 20.80 -6.97 -24.11
CA SER A 104 21.49 -6.97 -25.42
C SER A 104 22.41 -5.76 -25.61
N ASN A 105 22.12 -4.61 -24.99
CA ASN A 105 22.88 -3.38 -25.19
C ASN A 105 24.30 -3.47 -24.59
N LYS A 106 25.24 -2.79 -25.23
CA LYS A 106 26.67 -2.82 -24.91
C LYS A 106 27.03 -2.22 -23.54
N SER A 107 26.31 -1.18 -23.10
CA SER A 107 26.64 -0.44 -21.86
C SER A 107 25.43 -0.12 -20.99
N SER A 108 24.36 0.46 -21.56
CA SER A 108 23.22 0.94 -20.79
C SER A 108 21.98 1.06 -21.67
N ILE A 109 20.82 1.18 -21.01
CA ILE A 109 19.58 1.64 -21.62
C ILE A 109 19.24 3.03 -21.06
N ALA A 110 18.75 3.90 -21.92
CA ALA A 110 18.21 5.20 -21.53
C ALA A 110 16.74 5.02 -21.14
N ILE A 111 16.39 5.32 -19.89
CA ILE A 111 14.99 5.39 -19.45
C ILE A 111 14.57 6.86 -19.44
N PRO A 112 13.65 7.30 -20.33
CA PRO A 112 13.21 8.68 -20.36
C PRO A 112 12.31 9.00 -19.15
N LEU A 113 12.30 10.26 -18.70
CA LEU A 113 11.51 10.69 -17.55
C LEU A 113 10.03 10.32 -17.70
N GLU A 114 9.42 10.52 -18.86
CA GLU A 114 7.99 10.25 -19.07
C GLU A 114 7.63 8.79 -18.84
N ALA A 115 8.47 7.86 -19.31
CA ALA A 115 8.25 6.43 -19.12
C ALA A 115 8.64 5.97 -17.71
N GLY A 116 9.71 6.55 -17.15
CA GLY A 116 10.25 6.20 -15.84
C GLY A 116 9.48 6.79 -14.66
N ALA A 117 8.92 8.00 -14.80
CA ALA A 117 8.37 8.79 -13.69
C ALA A 117 7.21 8.08 -12.98
N LYS A 118 6.35 7.37 -13.72
CA LYS A 118 5.26 6.59 -13.14
C LYS A 118 5.75 5.48 -12.20
N HIS A 119 6.94 4.94 -12.46
CA HIS A 119 7.53 3.81 -11.74
C HIS A 119 8.70 4.24 -10.85
N ALA A 120 9.12 5.49 -10.92
CA ALA A 120 10.20 6.04 -10.13
C ALA A 120 9.80 6.05 -8.66
N GLN A 121 10.57 5.33 -7.85
CA GLN A 121 10.47 5.37 -6.40
C GLN A 121 11.86 5.65 -5.86
N HIS A 122 11.96 6.63 -4.95
CA HIS A 122 13.23 6.95 -4.31
C HIS A 122 13.70 5.82 -3.39
N TYR A 123 12.78 5.30 -2.57
CA TYR A 123 13.03 4.16 -1.70
C TYR A 123 12.56 2.86 -2.35
N GLN A 124 13.32 1.78 -2.17
CA GLN A 124 12.92 0.46 -2.66
C GLN A 124 11.62 0.00 -2.00
N TYR A 125 10.68 -0.49 -2.80
CA TYR A 125 9.38 -0.93 -2.29
C TYR A 125 9.52 -2.00 -1.19
N ARG A 126 8.90 -1.70 -0.03
CA ARG A 126 8.95 -2.48 1.23
C ARG A 126 10.28 -2.49 1.97
N SER A 127 11.23 -1.61 1.61
CA SER A 127 12.36 -1.34 2.49
C SER A 127 11.89 -0.70 3.81
N GLU A 128 12.77 -0.71 4.82
CA GLU A 128 12.49 -0.05 6.09
C GLU A 128 12.28 1.46 5.90
N GLU A 129 13.11 2.11 5.09
CA GLU A 129 12.99 3.53 4.73
C GLU A 129 11.67 3.82 4.01
N TRP A 130 11.27 2.96 3.07
CA TRP A 130 9.99 3.06 2.38
C TRP A 130 8.82 2.97 3.36
N GLN A 131 8.90 2.04 4.32
CA GLN A 131 7.87 1.85 5.33
C GLN A 131 7.83 3.02 6.32
N ALA A 132 8.98 3.58 6.71
CA ALA A 132 9.07 4.76 7.56
C ALA A 132 8.45 5.98 6.87
N HIS A 133 8.79 6.20 5.60
CA HIS A 133 8.35 7.36 4.84
C HIS A 133 6.86 7.29 4.45
N TYR A 134 6.42 6.15 3.89
CA TYR A 134 5.07 6.02 3.33
C TYR A 134 4.08 5.31 4.27
N GLY A 135 4.56 4.56 5.26
CA GLY A 135 3.71 3.74 6.13
C GLY A 135 2.74 4.59 6.94
N HIS A 136 3.22 5.65 7.60
CA HIS A 136 2.37 6.49 8.43
C HIS A 136 1.31 7.23 7.60
N GLY A 137 1.72 7.96 6.56
CA GLY A 137 0.81 8.74 5.73
C GLY A 137 -0.26 7.87 5.06
N ARG A 138 0.12 6.70 4.54
CA ARG A 138 -0.82 5.77 3.93
C ARG A 138 -1.82 5.20 4.94
N ASN A 139 -1.36 4.79 6.11
CA ASN A 139 -2.23 4.29 7.17
C ASN A 139 -3.25 5.36 7.61
N THR A 140 -2.83 6.63 7.67
CA THR A 140 -3.72 7.76 7.99
C THR A 140 -4.79 7.95 6.92
N VAL A 141 -4.42 7.95 5.64
CA VAL A 141 -5.39 8.07 4.52
C VAL A 141 -6.34 6.88 4.48
N GLU A 142 -5.84 5.66 4.66
CA GLU A 142 -6.66 4.45 4.71
C GLU A 142 -7.61 4.46 5.92
N GLY A 143 -7.14 4.95 7.08
CA GLY A 143 -7.96 5.15 8.27
C GLY A 143 -9.07 6.17 8.06
N PHE A 144 -8.77 7.32 7.45
CA PHE A 144 -9.78 8.33 7.12
C PHE A 144 -10.80 7.82 6.09
N ASN A 145 -10.34 7.11 5.06
CA ASN A 145 -11.23 6.48 4.09
C ASN A 145 -12.14 5.42 4.73
N ALA A 146 -11.61 4.64 5.68
CA ALA A 146 -12.41 3.70 6.44
C ALA A 146 -13.46 4.41 7.29
N TYR A 147 -13.12 5.55 7.91
CA TYR A 147 -14.04 6.39 8.67
C TYR A 147 -15.17 6.97 7.79
N LEU A 148 -14.83 7.51 6.61
CA LEU A 148 -15.83 8.01 5.66
C LEU A 148 -16.81 6.93 5.20
N LYS A 149 -16.30 5.71 4.98
CA LYS A 149 -17.07 4.57 4.49
C LYS A 149 -17.79 3.80 5.60
N ASP A 150 -17.57 4.14 6.86
CA ASP A 150 -18.15 3.43 7.97
C ASP A 150 -19.68 3.60 8.02
N GLY A 151 -20.39 2.48 8.16
CA GLY A 151 -21.85 2.44 8.08
C GLY A 151 -22.55 3.14 9.25
N ALA A 152 -21.87 3.25 10.40
CA ALA A 152 -22.40 3.87 11.61
C ALA A 152 -22.26 5.40 11.62
N THR A 153 -21.40 5.97 10.78
CA THR A 153 -21.17 7.42 10.69
C THR A 153 -21.63 7.96 9.33
N PHE A 154 -20.70 8.27 8.44
CA PHE A 154 -20.99 8.99 7.18
C PHE A 154 -21.49 8.07 6.06
N ASN A 155 -21.18 6.77 6.13
CA ASN A 155 -21.63 5.74 5.20
C ASN A 155 -21.52 6.16 3.72
N LEU A 156 -20.40 6.78 3.36
CA LEU A 156 -20.18 7.30 2.00
C LEU A 156 -20.20 6.16 0.96
N ALA A 157 -19.92 4.93 1.38
CA ALA A 157 -19.96 3.74 0.52
C ALA A 157 -21.38 3.38 0.06
N ASP A 158 -22.44 3.74 0.78
CA ASP A 158 -23.82 3.42 0.42
C ASP A 158 -24.42 4.52 -0.50
N PRO A 159 -24.69 4.21 -1.78
CA PRO A 159 -25.31 5.17 -2.70
C PRO A 159 -26.71 5.61 -2.26
N ARG A 160 -27.41 4.82 -1.43
CA ARG A 160 -28.77 5.13 -0.96
C ARG A 160 -28.84 6.35 -0.04
N ARG A 161 -27.70 6.81 0.49
CA ARG A 161 -27.58 8.09 1.23
C ARG A 161 -27.48 9.30 0.32
N ARG A 162 -27.22 9.08 -0.97
CA ARG A 162 -27.16 10.12 -2.01
C ARG A 162 -28.19 9.80 -3.09
N ARG A 163 -29.48 10.04 -2.81
CA ARG A 163 -30.56 9.64 -3.73
C ARG A 163 -30.76 10.58 -4.92
N LEU A 164 -30.10 11.74 -4.93
CA LEU A 164 -30.17 12.68 -6.05
C LEU A 164 -29.56 12.04 -7.31
N ARG A 165 -30.26 12.14 -8.44
CA ARG A 165 -29.78 11.63 -9.74
C ARG A 165 -28.82 12.64 -10.39
N GLY A 166 -27.91 12.12 -11.22
CA GLY A 166 -26.92 12.91 -11.95
C GLY A 166 -25.55 12.98 -11.27
N ALA A 167 -24.49 12.96 -12.08
CA ALA A 167 -23.11 12.93 -11.60
C ALA A 167 -22.77 14.15 -10.75
N THR A 168 -23.15 15.35 -11.18
CA THR A 168 -22.90 16.61 -10.44
C THR A 168 -23.51 16.59 -9.04
N ALA A 169 -24.76 16.13 -8.91
CA ALA A 169 -25.43 16.04 -7.61
C ALA A 169 -24.76 14.99 -6.70
N GLN A 170 -24.32 13.87 -7.27
CA GLN A 170 -23.54 12.86 -6.53
C GLN A 170 -22.21 13.41 -6.02
N PHE A 171 -21.47 14.13 -6.87
CA PHE A 171 -20.22 14.79 -6.48
C PHE A 171 -20.45 15.81 -5.38
N LEU A 172 -21.44 16.70 -5.52
CA LEU A 172 -21.75 17.69 -4.49
C LEU A 172 -22.05 17.03 -3.14
N LEU A 173 -22.94 16.03 -3.12
CA LEU A 173 -23.28 15.31 -1.88
C LEU A 173 -22.08 14.57 -1.28
N ALA A 174 -21.23 13.96 -2.11
CA ALA A 174 -20.01 13.31 -1.65
C ALA A 174 -19.04 14.33 -1.02
N THR A 175 -18.84 15.49 -1.67
CA THR A 175 -18.00 16.57 -1.16
C THR A 175 -18.52 17.10 0.18
N VAL A 176 -19.81 17.41 0.29
CA VAL A 176 -20.43 17.88 1.54
C VAL A 176 -20.26 16.83 2.66
N THR A 177 -20.39 15.54 2.33
CA THR A 177 -20.15 14.45 3.30
C THR A 177 -18.71 14.43 3.79
N VAL A 178 -17.73 14.60 2.89
CA VAL A 178 -16.30 14.65 3.24
C VAL A 178 -15.99 15.87 4.10
N VAL A 179 -16.56 17.04 3.77
CA VAL A 179 -16.41 18.27 4.58
C VAL A 179 -16.96 18.07 5.99
N ALA A 180 -18.17 17.52 6.11
CA ALA A 180 -18.78 17.23 7.40
C ALA A 180 -17.93 16.25 8.23
N ALA A 181 -17.36 15.23 7.60
CA ALA A 181 -16.46 14.28 8.26
C ALA A 181 -15.15 14.92 8.74
N ASN A 182 -14.59 15.85 7.96
CA ASN A 182 -13.42 16.62 8.37
C ASN A 182 -13.76 17.52 9.57
N MET A 183 -14.89 18.22 9.54
CA MET A 183 -15.33 19.05 10.66
C MET A 183 -15.51 18.22 11.94
N ALA A 184 -16.18 17.07 11.86
CA ALA A 184 -16.35 16.17 12.99
C ALA A 184 -15.01 15.69 13.57
N LYS A 185 -14.02 15.41 12.70
CA LYS A 185 -12.68 15.02 13.15
C LYS A 185 -11.90 16.14 13.83
N ILE A 186 -12.02 17.37 13.31
CA ILE A 186 -11.41 18.55 13.93
C ILE A 186 -12.03 18.80 15.31
N SER A 187 -13.35 18.74 15.43
CA SER A 187 -14.03 18.88 16.72
C SER A 187 -13.59 17.80 17.72
N GLU A 188 -13.50 16.53 17.31
CA GLU A 188 -13.01 15.44 18.17
C GLU A 188 -11.56 15.67 18.60
N PHE A 189 -10.71 16.18 17.71
CA PHE A 189 -9.32 16.51 18.03
C PHE A 189 -9.21 17.64 19.06
N ILE A 190 -9.99 18.71 18.87
CA ILE A 190 -10.04 19.84 19.81
C ILE A 190 -10.51 19.35 21.18
N ASN A 191 -11.61 18.59 21.24
CA ASN A 191 -12.14 18.07 22.49
C ASN A 191 -11.13 17.18 23.23
N LYS A 192 -10.42 16.30 22.52
CA LYS A 192 -9.35 15.48 23.12
C LYS A 192 -8.18 16.29 23.64
N LYS A 193 -7.83 17.40 22.98
CA LYS A 193 -6.79 18.31 23.49
C LYS A 193 -7.23 18.99 24.78
N VAL A 194 -8.48 19.43 24.86
CA VAL A 194 -9.05 20.02 26.07
C VAL A 194 -9.10 18.99 27.21
N GLU A 195 -9.56 17.76 26.95
CA GLU A 195 -9.61 16.68 27.94
C GLU A 195 -8.21 16.28 28.47
N ARG A 196 -7.17 16.42 27.66
CA ARG A 196 -5.78 16.11 28.05
C ARG A 196 -5.14 17.21 28.90
N ALA A 197 -5.69 18.42 28.90
CA ALA A 197 -5.23 19.52 29.74
C ALA A 197 -5.98 19.52 31.08
N PRO A 198 -5.48 18.74 32.07
CA PRO A 198 -4.77 19.43 33.14
C PRO A 198 -3.54 18.66 33.68
N GLY A 199 -2.38 19.33 33.75
CA GLY A 199 -1.39 19.06 34.82
C GLY A 199 -0.02 18.45 34.49
N SER A 200 0.42 18.28 33.25
CA SER A 200 1.85 17.96 33.00
C SER A 200 2.40 18.71 31.80
N ALA A 201 3.61 19.24 32.01
CA ALA A 201 4.34 20.14 31.13
C ALA A 201 4.40 19.69 29.66
N ASP A 202 4.59 20.70 28.81
CA ASP A 202 4.75 20.67 27.36
C ASP A 202 5.91 19.77 26.88
N GLU A 203 5.80 18.47 27.05
CA GLU A 203 6.46 17.52 26.15
C GLU A 203 5.42 17.01 25.15
N PRO A 204 5.70 17.00 23.83
CA PRO A 204 4.90 16.27 22.86
C PRO A 204 5.08 14.78 23.15
N ALA A 205 4.35 14.27 24.14
CA ALA A 205 4.29 12.86 24.45
C ALA A 205 3.92 12.12 23.16
N ALA A 206 4.80 11.20 22.76
CA ALA A 206 4.65 10.37 21.57
C ALA A 206 3.19 9.91 21.45
N PRO A 207 2.57 9.97 20.25
CA PRO A 207 1.17 9.64 20.10
C PRO A 207 0.96 8.26 20.72
N GLU A 208 0.19 8.20 21.81
CA GLU A 208 -0.19 6.93 22.41
C GLU A 208 -0.73 6.09 21.26
N ALA A 209 -0.17 4.91 21.07
CA ALA A 209 -0.63 3.98 20.05
C ALA A 209 -2.13 3.81 20.29
N GLN A 210 -2.93 4.50 19.48
CA GLN A 210 -4.38 4.56 19.66
C GLN A 210 -4.82 3.11 19.65
N LYS A 211 -5.16 2.57 20.83
CA LYS A 211 -5.66 1.20 20.94
C LYS A 211 -6.83 1.18 19.98
N ASN A 212 -6.70 0.46 18.87
CA ASN A 212 -7.76 0.33 17.88
C ASN A 212 -9.02 0.01 18.69
N ARG A 213 -9.93 0.99 18.82
CA ARG A 213 -11.25 0.74 19.38
C ARG A 213 -11.77 -0.39 18.53
N THR A 214 -11.91 -1.57 19.15
CA THR A 214 -12.43 -2.75 18.50
C THR A 214 -13.68 -2.31 17.76
N ARG A 215 -13.65 -2.48 16.43
CA ARG A 215 -14.77 -2.09 15.55
C ARG A 215 -16.04 -2.61 16.21
N ARG A 216 -16.93 -1.72 16.63
CA ARG A 216 -18.11 -2.03 17.45
C ARG A 216 -19.10 -3.00 16.80
N SER A 217 -18.90 -3.37 15.54
CA SER A 217 -19.58 -4.49 14.90
C SER A 217 -18.58 -5.46 14.27
N SER A 218 -18.62 -6.70 14.75
CA SER A 218 -17.93 -7.81 14.09
C SER A 218 -18.43 -7.98 12.66
N THR A 219 -17.62 -8.55 11.77
CA THR A 219 -18.03 -8.84 10.39
C THR A 219 -19.32 -9.68 10.34
N ALA A 220 -19.46 -10.62 11.28
CA ALA A 220 -20.68 -11.41 11.45
C ALA A 220 -21.90 -10.57 11.83
N GLN A 221 -21.72 -9.52 12.63
CA GLN A 221 -22.78 -8.60 13.04
C GLN A 221 -23.22 -7.69 11.88
N ARG A 222 -22.28 -7.28 11.02
CA ARG A 222 -22.58 -6.56 9.77
C ARG A 222 -23.32 -7.41 8.74
N ILE A 223 -22.92 -8.68 8.57
CA ILE A 223 -23.64 -9.61 7.69
C ILE A 223 -25.08 -9.79 8.19
N ARG A 224 -25.27 -9.98 9.50
CA ARG A 224 -26.62 -10.08 10.11
C ARG A 224 -27.46 -8.82 9.93
N GLU A 225 -26.88 -7.63 10.06
CA GLU A 225 -27.59 -6.36 9.81
C GLU A 225 -27.95 -6.20 8.32
N GLN A 226 -27.06 -6.62 7.43
CA GLN A 226 -27.27 -6.57 5.98
C GLN A 226 -28.37 -7.57 5.54
N GLU A 227 -28.41 -8.76 6.15
CA GLU A 227 -29.46 -9.77 5.96
C GLU A 227 -30.81 -9.32 6.54
N ARG A 228 -30.82 -8.73 7.75
CA ARG A 228 -32.03 -8.11 8.35
C ARG A 228 -32.59 -6.97 7.49
N GLY A 229 -31.72 -6.24 6.78
CA GLY A 229 -32.11 -5.21 5.82
C GLY A 229 -32.69 -5.75 4.50
N ARG A 230 -32.28 -6.96 4.08
CA ARG A 230 -32.81 -7.62 2.86
C ARG A 230 -34.16 -8.29 3.09
N GLY A 231 -34.45 -8.78 4.30
CA GLY A 231 -35.73 -9.43 4.65
C GLY A 231 -36.96 -8.52 4.69
N ARG A 232 -36.83 -7.19 4.47
CA ARG A 232 -37.96 -6.23 4.45
C ARG A 232 -38.46 -5.86 3.05
N LEU A 233 -38.02 -6.55 1.99
CA LEU A 233 -38.65 -6.42 0.68
C LEU A 233 -39.82 -7.40 0.60
N ARG A 234 -41.04 -6.92 0.88
CA ARG A 234 -42.28 -7.66 0.56
C ARG A 234 -42.27 -7.99 -0.95
N PRO A 235 -42.60 -9.22 -1.36
CA PRO A 235 -42.87 -9.49 -2.76
C PRO A 235 -44.12 -8.68 -3.17
N GLN A 236 -43.96 -7.76 -4.11
CA GLN A 236 -45.09 -7.10 -4.76
C GLN A 236 -45.69 -8.09 -5.76
N ASN A 237 -46.69 -8.86 -5.33
CA ASN A 237 -47.58 -9.54 -6.27
C ASN A 237 -48.41 -8.46 -6.97
N SER A 238 -48.08 -8.17 -8.23
CA SER A 238 -48.92 -7.37 -9.12
C SER A 238 -49.86 -8.32 -9.87
N PRO A 239 -51.19 -8.14 -9.83
CA PRO A 239 -52.09 -8.97 -10.63
C PRO A 239 -51.96 -8.59 -12.11
N LEU A 240 -51.89 -9.61 -12.96
CA LEU A 240 -51.93 -9.49 -14.41
C LEU A 240 -53.27 -8.86 -14.82
N ARG A 241 -53.21 -7.75 -15.55
CA ARG A 241 -54.39 -7.09 -16.13
C ARG A 241 -54.67 -7.76 -17.48
N THR A 242 -55.87 -8.33 -17.59
CA THR A 242 -56.50 -8.84 -18.82
C THR A 242 -56.64 -7.77 -19.89
#